data_AF-A0A961NPA3-F1
#
_entry.id   AF-A0A961NPA3-F1
#
_cell.length_a   1.000
_cell.length_b   1.000
_cell.length_c   1.000
_cell.angle_alpha   90.00
_cell.angle_beta   90.00
_cell.angle_gamma   90.00
#
_symmetry.space_group_name_H-M   'P 1'
#
loop_
_entity.id
_entity.type
_entity.pdbx_description
1 polymer ?
#
loop_
_entity_poly.entity_id
_entity_poly.type
_entity_poly.pdbx_seq_one_letter_code
_entity_poly.pdbx_strand_id
1 'polypeptide(L)'
;NTSYAGVPHYITSDLTSLFLKNYEYSVFDLRAEDRVVVELFSDEITGRILYADSPLGLISEYTEYSGRMRRLPDWMYRGAIIGMQGGTAKVRDVHKQLKEQNTPIAGFWLQDWEGQRLTSFGKQLWWNWELDHDRYPEWDRMTRELKSEGIETLVYINPFLADVSEKENHRRNLFAEALNNGYLIKNRAGEPYLILNTSFSAGLIDLSNPAARTWIKSVIKDELIASGARGWMADFGEALPYDAVLYDGSPVEWHNRYAEEWAQVNREAINEAGLGNEIVFFSRSGYTKSPGITTLFWLGDQMVDWDEYDGIKSSVTGLLTGGISGYSLNHSDIGGYTTINNPIKDYHRSKELLERWIELNAFTAVFRTHEGNRPDENHQIYSDAETLAFFSRFARVYTALADYRRNLVERAALRGEPVVRHLFLHYPDDPEVRAIRYEQFMLGPDFLIAPVLDEGADEVRVYLPAGEWIHLWSGDRHGDASAGKYITVAAPIGQPAVFYKADSNAGQKFRERLASEGLLP
;
A
#
# COMPACT_ATOMS: atom_id res chain seq x y z
N ASN A 1 4.43 -1.70 -18.02
CA ASN A 1 4.04 -1.86 -16.60
C ASN A 1 3.01 -2.97 -16.48
N THR A 2 3.26 -3.91 -15.59
CA THR A 2 2.28 -4.90 -15.12
C THR A 2 1.85 -4.50 -13.71
N SER A 3 0.64 -4.90 -13.28
CA SER A 3 0.12 -4.50 -11.97
C SER A 3 -0.59 -5.66 -11.29
N TYR A 4 -0.51 -5.69 -9.97
CA TYR A 4 -1.31 -6.57 -9.10
C TYR A 4 -2.79 -6.17 -9.06
N ALA A 5 -3.11 -4.94 -9.45
CA ALA A 5 -4.45 -4.35 -9.34
C ALA A 5 -4.93 -3.75 -10.67
N GLY A 6 -5.25 -4.62 -11.64
CA GLY A 6 -5.85 -4.21 -12.90
C GLY A 6 -7.29 -3.73 -12.70
N VAL A 7 -7.63 -2.51 -13.13
CA VAL A 7 -9.01 -2.01 -13.08
C VAL A 7 -9.42 -1.57 -14.49
N PRO A 8 -10.48 -2.15 -15.08
CA PRO A 8 -10.95 -1.80 -16.42
C PRO A 8 -11.73 -0.48 -16.39
N HIS A 9 -11.06 0.61 -16.04
CA HIS A 9 -11.62 1.96 -15.89
C HIS A 9 -10.64 3.01 -16.44
N TYR A 10 -11.15 4.02 -17.13
CA TYR A 10 -10.40 5.22 -17.47
C TYR A 10 -11.26 6.48 -17.41
N ILE A 11 -10.58 7.63 -17.32
CA ILE A 11 -11.16 8.97 -17.38
C ILE A 11 -10.53 9.72 -18.55
N THR A 12 -11.33 10.47 -19.30
CA THR A 12 -10.89 11.34 -20.41
C THR A 12 -10.79 12.80 -19.98
N SER A 13 -10.06 13.61 -20.75
CA SER A 13 -10.02 15.07 -20.54
C SER A 13 -11.36 15.76 -20.78
N ASP A 14 -12.28 15.12 -21.50
CA ASP A 14 -13.62 15.63 -21.80
C ASP A 14 -14.63 15.28 -20.70
N LEU A 15 -14.14 14.99 -19.50
CA LEU A 15 -14.94 14.65 -18.31
C LEU A 15 -15.93 13.50 -18.54
N THR A 16 -15.49 12.51 -19.30
CA THR A 16 -16.19 11.23 -19.49
C THR A 16 -15.35 10.10 -18.89
N SER A 17 -15.99 9.17 -18.18
CA SER A 17 -15.38 7.94 -17.67
C SER A 17 -16.08 6.72 -18.26
N LEU A 18 -15.35 5.64 -18.48
CA LEU A 18 -15.89 4.33 -18.82
C LEU A 18 -15.26 3.29 -17.91
N PHE A 19 -16.09 2.40 -17.37
CA PHE A 19 -15.60 1.19 -16.69
C PHE A 19 -16.40 -0.06 -17.07
N LEU A 20 -15.73 -1.21 -17.03
CA LEU A 20 -16.37 -2.53 -17.17
C LEU A 20 -16.69 -3.14 -15.80
N LYS A 21 -17.72 -3.97 -15.78
CA LYS A 21 -18.14 -4.79 -14.63
C LYS A 21 -17.66 -6.23 -14.73
N ASN A 22 -17.21 -6.64 -15.92
CA ASN A 22 -16.65 -7.94 -16.23
C ASN A 22 -15.39 -8.23 -15.43
N TYR A 23 -15.10 -9.51 -15.22
CA TYR A 23 -13.83 -9.99 -14.64
C TYR A 23 -12.95 -10.70 -15.66
N GLU A 24 -13.49 -11.02 -16.83
CA GLU A 24 -12.75 -11.65 -17.90
C GLU A 24 -11.62 -10.73 -18.39
N TYR A 25 -10.63 -11.33 -19.04
CA TYR A 25 -9.50 -10.59 -19.57
C TYR A 25 -9.97 -9.49 -20.54
N SER A 26 -9.49 -8.27 -20.32
CA SER A 26 -9.83 -7.10 -21.12
C SER A 26 -8.60 -6.30 -21.50
N VAL A 27 -8.61 -5.69 -22.68
CA VAL A 27 -7.58 -4.77 -23.17
C VAL A 27 -8.21 -3.43 -23.50
N PHE A 28 -7.63 -2.36 -22.97
CA PHE A 28 -8.01 -0.99 -23.27
C PHE A 28 -6.86 -0.37 -24.07
N ASP A 29 -7.04 -0.28 -25.38
CA ASP A 29 -6.06 0.29 -26.29
C ASP A 29 -6.30 1.80 -26.47
N LEU A 30 -5.38 2.59 -25.93
CA LEU A 30 -5.38 4.06 -25.91
C LEU A 30 -4.35 4.66 -26.88
N ARG A 31 -3.85 3.88 -27.85
CA ARG A 31 -2.76 4.34 -28.75
C ARG A 31 -3.22 5.35 -29.82
N ALA A 32 -4.50 5.34 -30.18
CA ALA A 32 -5.05 6.24 -31.18
C ALA A 32 -5.57 7.52 -30.53
N GLU A 33 -5.26 8.68 -31.12
CA GLU A 33 -5.71 9.98 -30.59
C GLU A 33 -7.22 10.21 -30.70
N ASP A 34 -7.88 9.53 -31.65
CA ASP A 34 -9.29 9.76 -32.01
C ASP A 34 -10.26 8.71 -31.45
N ARG A 35 -9.75 7.65 -30.80
CA ARG A 35 -10.60 6.57 -30.27
C ARG A 35 -9.91 5.74 -29.17
N VAL A 36 -10.74 5.17 -28.31
CA VAL A 36 -10.37 4.08 -27.39
C VAL A 36 -10.96 2.78 -27.91
N VAL A 37 -10.15 1.71 -28.02
CA VAL A 37 -10.63 0.37 -28.38
C VAL A 37 -10.64 -0.49 -27.11
N VAL A 38 -11.80 -1.07 -26.79
CA VAL A 38 -11.95 -1.99 -25.65
C VAL A 38 -12.20 -3.40 -26.20
N GLU A 39 -11.28 -4.30 -25.93
CA GLU A 39 -11.41 -5.73 -26.23
C GLU A 39 -11.74 -6.48 -24.94
N LEU A 40 -12.69 -7.41 -25.00
CA LEU A 40 -13.08 -8.24 -23.87
C LEU A 40 -13.17 -9.69 -24.32
N PHE A 41 -12.60 -10.60 -23.53
CA PHE A 41 -12.60 -12.04 -23.79
C PHE A 41 -13.85 -12.67 -23.16
N SER A 42 -15.02 -12.18 -23.58
CA SER A 42 -16.34 -12.64 -23.15
C SER A 42 -17.36 -12.39 -24.26
N ASP A 43 -18.46 -13.13 -24.25
CA ASP A 43 -19.57 -12.95 -25.21
C ASP A 43 -20.46 -11.74 -24.85
N GLU A 44 -20.31 -11.17 -23.65
CA GLU A 44 -21.08 -10.03 -23.16
C GLU A 44 -20.20 -8.96 -22.50
N ILE A 45 -20.30 -7.72 -23.00
CA ILE A 45 -19.69 -6.54 -22.37
C ILE A 45 -20.72 -5.87 -21.48
N THR A 46 -20.44 -5.80 -20.18
CA THR A 46 -21.23 -5.03 -19.22
C THR A 46 -20.37 -3.91 -18.64
N GLY A 47 -20.83 -2.67 -18.77
CA GLY A 47 -20.10 -1.50 -18.26
C GLY A 47 -21.01 -0.31 -17.99
N ARG A 48 -20.41 0.83 -17.65
CA ARG A 48 -21.10 2.13 -17.62
C ARG A 48 -20.19 3.20 -18.20
N ILE A 49 -20.84 4.21 -18.80
CA ILE A 49 -20.22 5.49 -19.15
C ILE A 49 -20.77 6.50 -18.16
N LEU A 50 -19.88 7.28 -17.55
CA LEU A 50 -20.19 8.29 -16.55
C LEU A 50 -19.84 9.68 -17.07
N TYR A 51 -20.62 10.67 -16.63
CA TYR A 51 -20.40 12.09 -16.89
C TYR A 51 -20.49 12.85 -15.58
N ALA A 52 -19.64 13.86 -15.39
CA ALA A 52 -19.71 14.77 -14.26
C ALA A 52 -19.05 16.11 -14.60
N ASP A 53 -19.29 17.13 -13.78
CA ASP A 53 -18.74 18.48 -13.98
C ASP A 53 -17.27 18.61 -13.55
N SER A 54 -16.66 17.54 -13.01
CA SER A 54 -15.25 17.51 -12.62
C SER A 54 -14.70 16.10 -12.54
N PRO A 55 -13.36 15.91 -12.60
CA PRO A 55 -12.75 14.60 -12.44
C PRO A 55 -13.04 13.96 -11.08
N LEU A 56 -13.08 14.75 -10.00
CA LEU A 56 -13.48 14.25 -8.68
C LEU A 56 -14.94 13.80 -8.67
N GLY A 57 -15.82 14.48 -9.40
CA GLY A 57 -17.20 14.04 -9.61
C GLY A 57 -17.28 12.67 -10.29
N LEU A 58 -16.49 12.44 -11.34
CA LEU A 58 -16.42 11.13 -12.00
C LEU A 58 -15.95 10.02 -11.04
N ILE A 59 -14.93 10.29 -10.22
CA ILE A 59 -14.47 9.34 -9.20
C ILE A 59 -15.57 9.10 -8.15
N SER A 60 -16.28 10.14 -7.72
CA SER A 60 -17.40 9.98 -6.76
C SER A 60 -18.51 9.09 -7.30
N GLU A 61 -18.89 9.24 -8.57
CA GLU A 61 -19.87 8.39 -9.26
C GLU A 61 -19.36 6.97 -9.48
N TYR A 62 -18.10 6.82 -9.94
CA TYR A 62 -17.48 5.51 -10.12
C TYR A 62 -17.41 4.72 -8.81
N THR A 63 -17.07 5.39 -7.71
CA THR A 63 -16.95 4.75 -6.39
C THR A 63 -18.26 4.37 -5.73
N GLU A 64 -19.41 4.82 -6.26
CA GLU A 64 -20.70 4.21 -5.91
C GLU A 64 -20.80 2.76 -6.40
N TYR A 65 -20.14 2.45 -7.52
CA TYR A 65 -20.03 1.09 -8.01
C TYR A 65 -18.82 0.35 -7.43
N SER A 66 -17.60 0.88 -7.55
CA SER A 66 -16.39 0.19 -7.06
C SER A 66 -16.34 0.01 -5.54
N GLY A 67 -17.15 0.80 -4.82
CA GLY A 67 -17.11 0.90 -3.38
C GLY A 67 -16.12 1.97 -2.91
N ARG A 68 -16.36 2.48 -1.70
CA ARG A 68 -15.54 3.52 -1.05
C ARG A 68 -14.76 2.91 0.10
N MET A 69 -13.46 3.23 0.17
CA MET A 69 -12.61 2.76 1.27
C MET A 69 -13.07 3.38 2.59
N ARG A 70 -12.98 2.61 3.67
CA ARG A 70 -13.55 3.00 4.97
C ARG A 70 -12.65 3.98 5.72
N ARG A 71 -13.23 4.61 6.74
CA ARG A 71 -12.45 5.36 7.73
C ARG A 71 -11.41 4.47 8.39
N LEU A 72 -10.25 5.04 8.69
CA LEU A 72 -9.20 4.36 9.44
C LEU A 72 -9.49 4.44 10.95
N PRO A 73 -9.15 3.40 11.73
CA PRO A 73 -9.19 3.46 13.18
C PRO A 73 -8.29 4.59 13.71
N ASP A 74 -8.64 5.15 14.87
CA ASP A 74 -7.93 6.31 15.44
C ASP A 74 -6.44 6.09 15.66
N TRP A 75 -6.03 4.86 15.96
CA TRP A 75 -4.64 4.51 16.21
C TRP A 75 -3.74 4.70 14.97
N MET A 76 -4.28 4.60 13.76
CA MET A 76 -3.53 4.81 12.50
C MET A 76 -2.98 6.23 12.34
N TYR A 77 -3.56 7.20 13.04
CA TYR A 77 -3.14 8.61 12.99
C TYR A 77 -2.07 8.96 14.03
N ARG A 78 -1.68 8.01 14.89
CA ARG A 78 -0.71 8.25 15.99
C ARG A 78 0.74 8.34 15.52
N GLY A 79 1.06 7.80 14.34
CA GLY A 79 2.42 7.84 13.81
C GLY A 79 2.73 6.76 12.78
N ALA A 80 3.99 6.35 12.73
CA ALA A 80 4.51 5.40 11.77
C ALA A 80 4.09 3.95 12.06
N ILE A 81 4.01 3.12 11.01
CA ILE A 81 3.98 1.66 11.15
C ILE A 81 5.38 1.13 10.83
N ILE A 82 6.03 0.52 11.82
CA ILE A 82 7.38 0.00 11.68
C ILE A 82 7.30 -1.45 11.20
N GLY A 83 7.54 -1.66 9.90
CA GLY A 83 7.70 -2.98 9.32
C GLY A 83 9.08 -3.54 9.60
N MET A 84 9.16 -4.64 10.35
CA MET A 84 10.43 -5.28 10.69
C MET A 84 10.29 -6.78 10.94
N GLN A 85 11.43 -7.45 10.96
CA GLN A 85 11.55 -8.88 11.25
C GLN A 85 12.67 -9.11 12.27
N GLY A 86 12.70 -10.30 12.87
CA GLY A 86 13.80 -10.75 13.72
C GLY A 86 13.42 -11.08 15.15
N GLY A 87 12.13 -11.27 15.45
CA GLY A 87 11.68 -11.76 16.74
C GLY A 87 11.60 -10.71 17.86
N THR A 88 11.14 -11.16 19.03
CA THR A 88 10.80 -10.28 20.17
C THR A 88 11.95 -9.37 20.62
N ALA A 89 13.17 -9.89 20.70
CA ALA A 89 14.32 -9.14 21.22
C ALA A 89 14.67 -7.93 20.35
N LYS A 90 14.69 -8.12 19.01
CA LYS A 90 14.99 -7.04 18.06
C LYS A 90 13.89 -5.98 18.05
N VAL A 91 12.61 -6.38 18.12
CA VAL A 91 11.48 -5.44 18.23
C VAL A 91 11.62 -4.55 19.46
N ARG A 92 11.96 -5.14 20.62
CA ARG A 92 12.15 -4.38 21.86
C ARG A 92 13.31 -3.40 21.79
N ASP A 93 14.41 -3.80 21.18
CA ASP A 93 15.57 -2.93 21.02
C ASP A 93 15.28 -1.74 20.10
N VAL A 94 14.72 -1.99 18.91
CA VAL A 94 14.33 -0.93 17.97
C VAL A 94 13.26 -0.02 18.57
N HIS A 95 12.28 -0.57 19.28
CA HIS A 95 11.27 0.23 20.00
C HIS A 95 11.92 1.17 21.02
N LYS A 96 12.89 0.67 21.81
CA LYS A 96 13.62 1.50 22.78
C LYS A 96 14.34 2.66 22.08
N GLN A 97 15.06 2.40 20.99
CA GLN A 97 15.78 3.44 20.24
C GLN A 97 14.82 4.49 19.65
N LEU A 98 13.69 4.06 19.07
CA LEU A 98 12.68 4.99 18.53
C LEU A 98 12.01 5.83 19.63
N LYS A 99 11.78 5.23 20.80
CA LYS A 99 11.23 5.91 21.98
C LYS A 99 12.19 6.98 22.51
N GLU A 100 13.49 6.70 22.54
CA GLU A 100 14.53 7.69 22.91
C GLU A 100 14.54 8.90 21.95
N GLN A 101 14.17 8.70 20.68
CA GLN A 101 14.01 9.75 19.67
C GLN A 101 12.64 10.44 19.68
N ASN A 102 11.75 10.11 20.64
CA ASN A 102 10.35 10.56 20.68
C ASN A 102 9.59 10.33 19.37
N THR A 103 9.86 9.20 18.71
CA THR A 103 9.25 8.86 17.43
C THR A 103 7.76 8.56 17.63
N PRO A 104 6.82 9.21 16.91
CA PRO A 104 5.43 8.82 16.91
C PRO A 104 5.25 7.48 16.19
N ILE A 105 4.71 6.48 16.89
CA ILE A 105 4.50 5.12 16.37
C ILE A 105 3.02 4.76 16.52
N ALA A 106 2.40 4.30 15.43
CA ALA A 106 1.07 3.73 15.41
C ALA A 106 1.08 2.21 15.63
N GLY A 107 2.08 1.51 15.07
CA GLY A 107 2.20 0.07 15.24
C GLY A 107 3.51 -0.53 14.79
N PHE A 108 3.76 -1.78 15.20
CA PHE A 108 4.78 -2.65 14.64
C PHE A 108 4.12 -3.68 13.73
N TRP A 109 4.59 -3.78 12.49
CA TRP A 109 4.18 -4.82 11.55
C TRP A 109 5.28 -5.88 11.46
N LEU A 110 4.93 -7.10 11.88
CA LEU A 110 5.84 -8.22 12.09
C LEU A 110 5.45 -9.35 11.15
N GLN A 111 5.93 -9.30 9.91
CA GLN A 111 5.52 -10.28 8.89
C GLN A 111 6.03 -11.70 9.16
N ASP A 112 7.13 -11.83 9.89
CA ASP A 112 7.73 -13.09 10.30
C ASP A 112 7.16 -13.66 11.59
N TRP A 113 5.98 -13.20 12.02
CA TRP A 113 5.27 -13.72 13.20
C TRP A 113 5.05 -15.24 13.14
N GLU A 114 4.89 -15.79 11.94
CA GLU A 114 4.74 -17.22 11.64
C GLU A 114 6.07 -17.99 11.48
N GLY A 115 7.19 -17.29 11.68
CA GLY A 115 8.53 -17.84 11.50
C GLY A 115 9.10 -17.62 10.09
N GLN A 116 10.36 -18.04 9.91
CA GLN A 116 11.08 -17.96 8.64
C GLN A 116 11.81 -19.26 8.33
N ARG A 117 12.03 -19.49 7.04
CA ARG A 117 12.94 -20.50 6.48
C ARG A 117 13.96 -19.86 5.55
N LEU A 118 15.13 -20.48 5.43
CA LEU A 118 16.13 -20.08 4.46
C LEU A 118 15.88 -20.80 3.13
N THR A 119 15.89 -20.05 2.04
CA THR A 119 15.71 -20.55 0.67
C THR A 119 16.78 -19.95 -0.26
N SER A 120 16.80 -20.37 -1.53
CA SER A 120 17.67 -19.76 -2.55
C SER A 120 17.38 -18.28 -2.81
N PHE A 121 16.15 -17.82 -2.58
CA PHE A 121 15.78 -16.41 -2.78
C PHE A 121 16.16 -15.52 -1.59
N GLY A 122 16.29 -16.11 -0.39
CA GLY A 122 16.59 -15.42 0.86
C GLY A 122 15.81 -16.01 2.05
N LYS A 123 15.65 -15.20 3.11
CA LYS A 123 14.77 -15.52 4.25
C LYS A 123 13.31 -15.35 3.80
N GLN A 124 12.58 -16.45 3.71
CA GLN A 124 11.16 -16.45 3.32
C GLN A 124 10.29 -16.91 4.51
N LEU A 125 9.02 -16.53 4.49
CA LEU A 125 8.04 -16.90 5.51
C LEU A 125 7.58 -18.36 5.33
N TRP A 126 7.10 -18.99 6.41
CA TRP A 126 6.67 -20.39 6.37
C TRP A 126 5.34 -20.61 5.64
N TRP A 127 4.47 -19.60 5.54
CA TRP A 127 3.12 -19.71 4.97
C TRP A 127 2.28 -20.81 5.66
N ASN A 128 2.30 -20.75 6.99
CA ASN A 128 1.43 -21.50 7.89
C ASN A 128 1.03 -20.54 9.01
N TRP A 129 -0.20 -20.07 8.95
CA TRP A 129 -0.71 -18.88 9.65
C TRP A 129 -0.94 -19.09 11.15
N GLU A 130 0.09 -19.45 11.89
CA GLU A 130 0.10 -19.52 13.36
C GLU A 130 1.36 -18.87 13.92
N LEU A 131 1.27 -18.38 15.15
CA LEU A 131 2.39 -17.71 15.81
C LEU A 131 3.56 -18.68 16.07
N ASP A 132 4.77 -18.29 15.65
CA ASP A 132 6.01 -18.99 15.95
C ASP A 132 6.58 -18.52 17.30
N HIS A 133 6.36 -19.32 18.34
CA HIS A 133 6.77 -18.99 19.70
C HIS A 133 8.28 -19.06 19.95
N ASP A 134 9.05 -19.77 19.12
CA ASP A 134 10.51 -19.80 19.24
C ASP A 134 11.12 -18.50 18.70
N ARG A 135 10.52 -17.97 17.64
CA ARG A 135 10.92 -16.69 17.06
C ARG A 135 10.40 -15.49 17.86
N TYR A 136 9.16 -15.57 18.35
CA TYR A 136 8.53 -14.55 19.16
C TYR A 136 8.20 -15.05 20.58
N PRO A 137 9.23 -15.37 21.39
CA PRO A 137 9.01 -15.72 22.78
C PRO A 137 8.39 -14.54 23.52
N GLU A 138 7.53 -14.84 24.50
CA GLU A 138 6.80 -13.83 25.28
C GLU A 138 5.96 -12.85 24.40
N TRP A 139 5.43 -13.29 23.25
CA TRP A 139 4.58 -12.49 22.36
C TRP A 139 3.51 -11.68 23.11
N ASP A 140 2.69 -12.35 23.91
CA ASP A 140 1.60 -11.71 24.68
C ASP A 140 2.09 -10.60 25.60
N ARG A 141 3.30 -10.75 26.16
CA ARG A 141 3.89 -9.71 27.02
C ARG A 141 4.34 -8.53 26.16
N MET A 142 5.04 -8.80 25.05
CA MET A 142 5.50 -7.75 24.13
C MET A 142 4.32 -6.95 23.58
N THR A 143 3.27 -7.60 23.08
CA THR A 143 2.11 -6.92 22.50
C THR A 143 1.31 -6.14 23.54
N ARG A 144 1.16 -6.65 24.78
CA ARG A 144 0.55 -5.88 25.88
C ARG A 144 1.35 -4.64 26.27
N GLU A 145 2.68 -4.75 26.33
CA GLU A 145 3.54 -3.62 26.66
C GLU A 145 3.48 -2.55 25.56
N LEU A 146 3.58 -2.92 24.28
CA LEU A 146 3.38 -1.99 23.15
C LEU A 146 1.99 -1.32 23.21
N LYS A 147 0.94 -2.11 23.44
CA LYS A 147 -0.44 -1.61 23.53
C LYS A 147 -0.64 -0.63 24.69
N SER A 148 0.06 -0.83 25.80
CA SER A 148 0.01 0.10 26.95
C SER A 148 0.57 1.49 26.61
N GLU A 149 1.41 1.58 25.58
CA GLU A 149 1.96 2.82 25.02
C GLU A 149 1.15 3.32 23.81
N GLY A 150 0.03 2.66 23.48
CA GLY A 150 -0.82 3.02 22.35
C GLY A 150 -0.30 2.56 20.98
N ILE A 151 0.64 1.62 20.97
CA ILE A 151 1.25 1.04 19.78
C ILE A 151 0.61 -0.32 19.49
N GLU A 152 -0.01 -0.46 18.32
CA GLU A 152 -0.65 -1.71 17.91
C GLU A 152 0.33 -2.71 17.28
N THR A 153 -0.04 -3.98 17.22
CA THR A 153 0.75 -5.02 16.52
C THR A 153 0.00 -5.50 15.28
N LEU A 154 0.70 -5.60 14.17
CA LEU A 154 0.20 -6.10 12.90
C LEU A 154 1.00 -7.33 12.46
N VAL A 155 0.35 -8.26 11.77
CA VAL A 155 0.93 -9.54 11.31
C VAL A 155 0.80 -9.70 9.80
N TYR A 156 0.95 -10.91 9.27
CA TYR A 156 0.91 -11.21 7.83
C TYR A 156 0.07 -12.47 7.57
N ILE A 157 -0.62 -12.48 6.44
CA ILE A 157 -1.32 -13.66 5.92
C ILE A 157 -1.44 -13.55 4.40
N ASN A 158 -1.47 -14.69 3.71
CA ASN A 158 -1.85 -14.79 2.32
C ASN A 158 -2.72 -16.04 2.07
N PRO A 159 -3.29 -16.25 0.87
CA PRO A 159 -4.21 -17.34 0.62
C PRO A 159 -3.51 -18.65 0.18
N PHE A 160 -2.18 -18.69 0.22
CA PHE A 160 -1.40 -19.90 -0.02
C PHE A 160 -1.12 -20.64 1.29
N LEU A 161 -0.82 -21.93 1.18
CA LEU A 161 -0.40 -22.77 2.28
C LEU A 161 0.79 -23.62 1.82
N ALA A 162 1.88 -23.57 2.57
CA ALA A 162 3.00 -24.48 2.36
C ALA A 162 2.88 -25.68 3.29
N ASP A 163 3.35 -26.84 2.83
CA ASP A 163 3.50 -27.99 3.71
C ASP A 163 4.62 -27.69 4.73
N VAL A 164 4.26 -27.73 6.01
CA VAL A 164 5.17 -27.47 7.14
C VAL A 164 5.53 -28.73 7.92
N SER A 165 5.37 -29.91 7.32
CA SER A 165 5.76 -31.19 7.95
C SER A 165 7.23 -31.21 8.42
N GLU A 166 8.10 -30.40 7.80
CA GLU A 166 9.51 -30.23 8.18
C GLU A 166 9.77 -29.14 9.24
N LYS A 167 8.79 -28.29 9.55
CA LYS A 167 8.92 -27.24 10.57
C LYS A 167 8.82 -27.88 11.95
N GLU A 168 9.89 -27.89 12.74
CA GLU A 168 9.90 -28.64 14.02
C GLU A 168 8.86 -28.16 15.05
N ASN A 169 8.51 -26.88 15.02
CA ASN A 169 7.71 -26.19 16.04
C ASN A 169 6.32 -25.74 15.53
N HIS A 170 5.72 -26.43 14.55
CA HIS A 170 4.33 -26.17 14.17
C HIS A 170 3.36 -26.93 15.09
N ARG A 171 2.24 -26.32 15.44
CA ARG A 171 1.12 -26.98 16.14
C ARG A 171 0.06 -27.43 15.14
N ARG A 172 -0.12 -26.69 14.05
CA ARG A 172 -1.04 -27.02 12.96
C ARG A 172 -0.29 -27.06 11.64
N ASN A 173 -0.58 -28.05 10.82
CA ASN A 173 -0.19 -28.05 9.42
C ASN A 173 -1.42 -27.69 8.59
N LEU A 174 -1.61 -26.39 8.34
CA LEU A 174 -2.80 -25.87 7.67
C LEU A 174 -2.90 -26.38 6.22
N PHE A 175 -1.76 -26.62 5.55
CA PHE A 175 -1.74 -27.25 4.24
C PHE A 175 -2.31 -28.67 4.29
N ALA A 176 -1.88 -29.49 5.25
CA ALA A 176 -2.41 -30.85 5.41
C ALA A 176 -3.91 -30.85 5.79
N GLU A 177 -4.35 -29.92 6.64
CA GLU A 177 -5.78 -29.72 6.93
C GLU A 177 -6.57 -29.40 5.66
N ALA A 178 -6.12 -28.42 4.87
CA ALA A 178 -6.77 -28.01 3.63
C ALA A 178 -6.78 -29.14 2.59
N LEU A 179 -5.68 -29.87 2.48
CA LEU A 179 -5.55 -31.02 1.58
C LEU A 179 -6.58 -32.12 1.93
N ASN A 180 -6.63 -32.54 3.20
CA ASN A 180 -7.50 -33.62 3.65
C ASN A 180 -9.00 -33.29 3.53
N ASN A 181 -9.35 -32.01 3.59
CA ASN A 181 -10.75 -31.54 3.46
C ASN A 181 -11.11 -31.07 2.04
N GLY A 182 -10.18 -31.13 1.08
CA GLY A 182 -10.43 -30.70 -0.30
C GLY A 182 -10.65 -29.19 -0.44
N TYR A 183 -9.93 -28.38 0.33
CA TYR A 183 -10.01 -26.92 0.35
C TYR A 183 -9.00 -26.23 -0.56
N LEU A 184 -8.15 -26.98 -1.28
CA LEU A 184 -7.21 -26.44 -2.25
C LEU A 184 -7.77 -26.55 -3.66
N ILE A 185 -7.42 -25.58 -4.52
CA ILE A 185 -7.71 -25.68 -5.95
C ILE A 185 -7.02 -26.93 -6.54
N LYS A 186 -7.56 -27.46 -7.63
CA LYS A 186 -7.05 -28.69 -8.25
C LYS A 186 -6.51 -28.45 -9.66
N ASN A 187 -5.65 -29.33 -10.12
CA ASN A 187 -5.28 -29.44 -11.53
C ASN A 187 -6.32 -30.29 -12.29
N ARG A 188 -6.17 -30.42 -13.61
CA ARG A 188 -7.07 -31.24 -14.46
C ARG A 188 -7.02 -32.74 -14.18
N ALA A 189 -6.00 -33.24 -13.49
CA ALA A 189 -5.92 -34.63 -13.02
C ALA A 189 -6.68 -34.86 -11.70
N GLY A 190 -7.23 -33.81 -11.09
CA GLY A 190 -7.95 -33.86 -9.82
C GLY A 190 -7.05 -33.82 -8.58
N GLU A 191 -5.75 -33.60 -8.77
CA GLU A 191 -4.76 -33.46 -7.70
C GLU A 191 -4.68 -32.00 -7.23
N PRO A 192 -4.21 -31.72 -6.00
CA PRO A 192 -3.97 -30.36 -5.55
C PRO A 192 -3.04 -29.61 -6.51
N TYR A 193 -3.43 -28.39 -6.90
CA TYR A 193 -2.58 -27.54 -7.73
C TYR A 193 -1.53 -26.86 -6.85
N LEU A 194 -0.29 -27.33 -6.93
CA LEU A 194 0.85 -26.70 -6.25
C LEU A 194 1.53 -25.68 -7.16
N ILE A 195 1.57 -24.44 -6.72
CA ILE A 195 2.12 -23.31 -7.47
C ILE A 195 3.51 -22.99 -6.93
N LEU A 196 4.52 -23.04 -7.79
CA LEU A 196 5.88 -22.64 -7.46
C LEU A 196 5.95 -21.13 -7.24
N ASN A 197 6.18 -20.71 -6.00
CA ASN A 197 6.39 -19.33 -5.62
C ASN A 197 7.86 -19.14 -5.26
N THR A 198 8.61 -18.53 -6.18
CA THR A 198 10.06 -18.33 -6.14
C THR A 198 10.87 -19.62 -5.89
N SER A 199 11.01 -20.05 -4.63
CA SER A 199 11.85 -21.19 -4.22
C SER A 199 11.09 -22.41 -3.69
N PHE A 200 9.78 -22.32 -3.46
CA PHE A 200 8.99 -23.44 -2.92
C PHE A 200 7.58 -23.47 -3.51
N SER A 201 6.95 -24.65 -3.52
CA SER A 201 5.58 -24.81 -3.99
C SER A 201 4.58 -24.69 -2.84
N ALA A 202 3.44 -24.06 -3.10
CA ALA A 202 2.35 -23.90 -2.13
C ALA A 202 1.00 -24.20 -2.78
N GLY A 203 0.05 -24.71 -2.00
CA GLY A 203 -1.34 -24.88 -2.42
C GLY A 203 -2.09 -23.56 -2.28
N LEU A 204 -2.93 -23.22 -3.27
CA LEU A 204 -3.83 -22.07 -3.19
C LEU A 204 -5.20 -22.51 -2.66
N ILE A 205 -5.75 -21.79 -1.68
CA ILE A 205 -7.07 -22.09 -1.11
C ILE A 205 -8.15 -21.86 -2.18
N ASP A 206 -9.08 -22.79 -2.30
CA ASP A 206 -10.22 -22.66 -3.18
C ASP A 206 -11.31 -21.80 -2.55
N LEU A 207 -11.26 -20.49 -2.79
CA LEU A 207 -12.24 -19.53 -2.27
C LEU A 207 -13.64 -19.62 -2.91
N SER A 208 -13.81 -20.45 -3.96
CA SER A 208 -15.12 -20.80 -4.50
C SER A 208 -15.84 -21.84 -3.65
N ASN A 209 -15.11 -22.59 -2.81
CA ASN A 209 -15.65 -23.55 -1.87
C ASN A 209 -16.12 -22.84 -0.58
N PRO A 210 -17.43 -22.82 -0.25
CA PRO A 210 -17.92 -22.16 0.96
C PRO A 210 -17.32 -22.74 2.26
N ALA A 211 -17.03 -24.04 2.30
CA ALA A 211 -16.43 -24.68 3.47
C ALA A 211 -14.97 -24.23 3.67
N ALA A 212 -14.21 -24.07 2.59
CA ALA A 212 -12.85 -23.53 2.64
C ALA A 212 -12.86 -22.08 3.16
N ARG A 213 -13.81 -21.24 2.71
CA ARG A 213 -14.00 -19.88 3.23
C ARG A 213 -14.28 -19.87 4.73
N THR A 214 -15.20 -20.71 5.20
CA THR A 214 -15.52 -20.81 6.62
C THR A 214 -14.29 -21.22 7.44
N TRP A 215 -13.52 -22.19 6.95
CA TRP A 215 -12.30 -22.66 7.61
C TRP A 215 -11.20 -21.58 7.66
N ILE A 216 -10.89 -20.90 6.55
CA ILE A 216 -9.83 -19.87 6.59
C ILE A 216 -10.26 -18.66 7.43
N LYS A 217 -11.57 -18.34 7.48
CA LYS A 217 -12.09 -17.33 8.41
C LYS A 217 -11.92 -17.75 9.87
N SER A 218 -12.06 -19.03 10.21
CA SER A 218 -11.76 -19.48 11.58
C SER A 218 -10.27 -19.39 11.88
N VAL A 219 -9.39 -19.75 10.94
CA VAL A 219 -7.93 -19.54 11.09
C VAL A 219 -7.61 -18.06 11.37
N ILE A 220 -8.18 -17.12 10.60
CA ILE A 220 -7.98 -15.68 10.84
C ILE A 220 -8.45 -15.27 12.25
N LYS A 221 -9.60 -15.77 12.70
CA LYS A 221 -10.12 -15.45 14.04
C LYS A 221 -9.28 -16.07 15.15
N ASP A 222 -8.91 -17.33 15.00
CA ASP A 222 -8.29 -18.15 16.05
C ASP A 222 -6.77 -17.91 16.16
N GLU A 223 -6.10 -17.55 15.06
CA GLU A 223 -4.65 -17.40 15.03
C GLU A 223 -4.25 -15.92 14.96
N LEU A 224 -4.82 -15.13 14.04
CA LEU A 224 -4.44 -13.72 13.88
C LEU A 224 -5.12 -12.83 14.93
N ILE A 225 -6.45 -12.82 14.97
CA ILE A 225 -7.20 -11.92 15.88
C ILE A 225 -6.94 -12.29 17.34
N ALA A 226 -6.97 -13.59 17.67
CA ALA A 226 -6.73 -14.06 19.04
C ALA A 226 -5.30 -13.82 19.53
N SER A 227 -4.29 -13.73 18.64
CA SER A 227 -2.93 -13.32 19.02
C SER A 227 -2.83 -11.87 19.50
N GLY A 228 -3.90 -11.10 19.36
CA GLY A 228 -3.96 -9.68 19.74
C GLY A 228 -3.64 -8.71 18.60
N ALA A 229 -3.41 -9.20 17.38
CA ALA A 229 -3.15 -8.34 16.23
C ALA A 229 -4.33 -7.37 15.96
N ARG A 230 -4.01 -6.14 15.56
CA ARG A 230 -4.97 -5.11 15.11
C ARG A 230 -4.77 -4.68 13.67
N GLY A 231 -3.94 -5.41 12.95
CA GLY A 231 -3.97 -5.40 11.51
C GLY A 231 -3.05 -6.41 10.87
N TRP A 232 -3.06 -6.48 9.55
CA TRP A 232 -2.15 -7.34 8.81
C TRP A 232 -2.02 -6.94 7.35
N MET A 233 -0.90 -7.37 6.74
CA MET A 233 -0.83 -7.48 5.30
C MET A 233 -1.64 -8.73 4.90
N ALA A 234 -2.69 -8.55 4.11
CA ALA A 234 -3.42 -9.62 3.43
C ALA A 234 -2.90 -9.68 1.99
N ASP A 235 -1.79 -10.39 1.84
CA ASP A 235 -0.96 -10.41 0.64
C ASP A 235 -1.53 -11.36 -0.43
N PHE A 236 -0.98 -11.27 -1.64
CA PHE A 236 -1.33 -12.02 -2.84
C PHE A 236 -2.80 -11.84 -3.29
N GLY A 237 -3.24 -12.71 -4.20
CA GLY A 237 -4.55 -12.71 -4.84
C GLY A 237 -4.50 -12.78 -6.37
N GLU A 238 -3.31 -12.62 -6.95
CA GLU A 238 -3.04 -12.45 -8.38
C GLU A 238 -2.63 -13.74 -9.12
N ALA A 239 -2.54 -14.86 -8.40
CA ALA A 239 -1.81 -16.05 -8.87
C ALA A 239 -2.70 -17.25 -9.21
N LEU A 240 -4.01 -17.08 -9.32
CA LEU A 240 -4.91 -18.17 -9.69
C LEU A 240 -4.65 -18.64 -11.15
N PRO A 241 -4.29 -19.91 -11.41
CA PRO A 241 -4.03 -20.38 -12.77
C PRO A 241 -5.30 -20.47 -13.62
N TYR A 242 -5.21 -20.12 -14.91
CA TYR A 242 -6.32 -20.19 -15.86
C TYR A 242 -6.80 -21.62 -16.16
N ASP A 243 -6.00 -22.63 -15.84
CA ASP A 243 -6.30 -24.05 -16.04
C ASP A 243 -6.61 -24.81 -14.74
N ALA A 244 -6.78 -24.08 -13.62
CA ALA A 244 -7.23 -24.64 -12.36
C ALA A 244 -8.66 -25.19 -12.44
N VAL A 245 -8.95 -26.17 -11.60
CA VAL A 245 -10.29 -26.70 -11.36
C VAL A 245 -10.73 -26.24 -9.98
N LEU A 246 -11.79 -25.42 -9.96
CA LEU A 246 -12.41 -24.87 -8.76
C LEU A 246 -13.61 -25.72 -8.33
N TYR A 247 -14.01 -25.58 -7.07
CA TYR A 247 -15.23 -26.14 -6.52
C TYR A 247 -16.46 -25.61 -7.27
N ASP A 248 -16.48 -24.31 -7.58
CA ASP A 248 -17.51 -23.68 -8.40
C ASP A 248 -16.95 -22.53 -9.25
N GLY A 249 -17.51 -22.34 -10.45
CA GLY A 249 -17.15 -21.27 -11.38
C GLY A 249 -15.94 -21.54 -12.30
N SER A 250 -15.68 -20.57 -13.18
CA SER A 250 -14.64 -20.64 -14.20
C SER A 250 -13.32 -20.03 -13.71
N PRO A 251 -12.16 -20.70 -13.87
CA PRO A 251 -10.86 -20.13 -13.49
C PRO A 251 -10.51 -18.86 -14.26
N VAL A 252 -11.05 -18.68 -15.47
CA VAL A 252 -10.82 -17.49 -16.32
C VAL A 252 -11.41 -16.23 -15.70
N GLU A 253 -12.66 -16.30 -15.22
CA GLU A 253 -13.33 -15.21 -14.50
C GLU A 253 -12.71 -15.04 -13.10
N TRP A 254 -12.48 -16.17 -12.43
CA TRP A 254 -11.95 -16.17 -11.08
C TRP A 254 -10.55 -15.59 -10.99
N HIS A 255 -9.73 -15.58 -12.06
CA HIS A 255 -8.37 -15.04 -12.01
C HIS A 255 -8.34 -13.59 -11.49
N ASN A 256 -9.14 -12.70 -12.09
CA ASN A 256 -9.24 -11.31 -11.65
C ASN A 256 -10.11 -11.15 -10.39
N ARG A 257 -11.12 -12.02 -10.21
CA ARG A 257 -12.03 -11.97 -9.07
C ARG A 257 -11.40 -12.45 -7.76
N TYR A 258 -10.39 -13.31 -7.82
CA TYR A 258 -9.82 -13.99 -6.66
C TYR A 258 -9.29 -13.00 -5.61
N ALA A 259 -8.65 -11.91 -6.04
CA ALA A 259 -8.15 -10.87 -5.13
C ALA A 259 -9.27 -10.20 -4.32
N GLU A 260 -10.44 -9.97 -4.93
CA GLU A 260 -11.61 -9.44 -4.22
C GLU A 260 -12.19 -10.46 -3.23
N GLU A 261 -12.27 -11.73 -3.62
CA GLU A 261 -12.77 -12.80 -2.76
C GLU A 261 -11.85 -13.04 -1.55
N TRP A 262 -10.53 -12.92 -1.75
CA TRP A 262 -9.56 -12.97 -0.66
C TRP A 262 -9.71 -11.79 0.31
N ALA A 263 -9.86 -10.58 -0.20
CA ALA A 263 -10.16 -9.40 0.63
C ALA A 263 -11.50 -9.57 1.38
N GLN A 264 -12.50 -10.16 0.74
CA GLN A 264 -13.83 -10.39 1.31
C GLN A 264 -13.77 -11.36 2.50
N VAL A 265 -13.00 -12.45 2.38
CA VAL A 265 -12.75 -13.40 3.48
C VAL A 265 -12.15 -12.69 4.70
N ASN A 266 -11.12 -11.86 4.51
CA ASN A 266 -10.49 -11.09 5.57
C ASN A 266 -11.50 -10.13 6.23
N ARG A 267 -12.26 -9.39 5.43
CA ARG A 267 -13.27 -8.46 5.90
C ARG A 267 -14.37 -9.15 6.71
N GLU A 268 -14.87 -10.28 6.23
CA GLU A 268 -15.89 -11.07 6.92
C GLU A 268 -15.39 -11.59 8.27
N ALA A 269 -14.18 -12.15 8.33
CA ALA A 269 -13.60 -12.63 9.58
C ALA A 269 -13.50 -11.51 10.63
N ILE A 270 -13.08 -10.31 10.23
CA ILE A 270 -13.01 -9.13 11.11
C ILE A 270 -14.40 -8.72 11.59
N ASN A 271 -15.39 -8.66 10.69
CA ASN A 271 -16.75 -8.27 11.04
C ASN A 271 -17.42 -9.30 11.96
N GLU A 272 -17.24 -10.60 11.70
CA GLU A 272 -17.73 -11.70 12.54
C GLU A 272 -17.12 -11.67 13.95
N ALA A 273 -15.87 -11.21 14.07
CA ALA A 273 -15.21 -10.99 15.35
C ALA A 273 -15.68 -9.71 16.07
N GLY A 274 -16.52 -8.88 15.44
CA GLY A 274 -17.00 -7.62 16.00
C GLY A 274 -15.99 -6.47 15.96
N LEU A 275 -14.90 -6.60 15.19
CA LEU A 275 -13.76 -5.67 15.19
C LEU A 275 -13.65 -4.83 13.90
N GLY A 276 -14.76 -4.67 13.18
CA GLY A 276 -14.84 -3.99 11.87
C GLY A 276 -14.29 -2.56 11.81
N ASN A 277 -14.25 -1.86 12.95
CA ASN A 277 -13.75 -0.48 13.08
C ASN A 277 -12.39 -0.40 13.81
N GLU A 278 -11.84 -1.53 14.25
CA GLU A 278 -10.59 -1.58 15.03
C GLU A 278 -9.43 -2.16 14.23
N ILE A 279 -9.71 -3.12 13.35
CA ILE A 279 -8.70 -3.83 12.57
C ILE A 279 -8.55 -3.23 11.18
N VAL A 280 -7.29 -3.01 10.78
CA VAL A 280 -6.93 -2.66 9.39
C VAL A 280 -6.29 -3.85 8.70
N PHE A 281 -6.62 -4.09 7.45
CA PHE A 281 -5.79 -4.95 6.60
C PHE A 281 -5.48 -4.24 5.30
N PHE A 282 -4.33 -4.56 4.72
CA PHE A 282 -3.88 -3.99 3.46
C PHE A 282 -3.48 -5.05 2.45
N SER A 283 -3.82 -4.82 1.19
CA SER A 283 -3.57 -5.73 0.06
C SER A 283 -2.86 -4.99 -1.08
N ARG A 284 -2.11 -5.72 -1.92
CA ARG A 284 -1.58 -5.19 -3.18
C ARG A 284 -2.45 -5.57 -4.36
N SER A 285 -3.00 -6.79 -4.31
CA SER A 285 -3.79 -7.35 -5.38
C SER A 285 -5.24 -6.93 -5.23
N GLY A 286 -5.86 -6.57 -6.34
CA GLY A 286 -7.22 -6.06 -6.34
C GLY A 286 -7.82 -5.99 -7.72
N TYR A 287 -9.12 -5.72 -7.73
CA TYR A 287 -9.89 -5.47 -8.94
C TYR A 287 -10.97 -4.43 -8.61
N THR A 288 -11.95 -4.26 -9.50
CA THR A 288 -12.93 -3.17 -9.47
C THR A 288 -13.64 -2.96 -8.12
N LYS A 289 -13.97 -4.00 -7.36
CA LYS A 289 -14.71 -3.89 -6.07
C LYS A 289 -13.82 -3.85 -4.84
N SER A 290 -12.51 -4.09 -4.99
CA SER A 290 -11.59 -4.14 -3.86
C SER A 290 -11.63 -2.89 -2.96
N PRO A 291 -11.77 -1.64 -3.48
CA PRO A 291 -11.86 -0.46 -2.63
C PRO A 291 -13.02 -0.50 -1.61
N GLY A 292 -14.15 -1.14 -1.92
CA GLY A 292 -15.27 -1.27 -0.99
C GLY A 292 -15.05 -2.31 0.14
N ILE A 293 -14.05 -3.17 -0.01
CA ILE A 293 -13.82 -4.35 0.83
C ILE A 293 -12.61 -4.13 1.73
N THR A 294 -11.47 -3.76 1.16
CA THR A 294 -10.18 -3.60 1.84
C THR A 294 -10.11 -2.30 2.66
N THR A 295 -9.33 -2.26 3.74
CA THR A 295 -9.13 -1.03 4.51
C THR A 295 -8.09 -0.09 3.88
N LEU A 296 -7.03 -0.65 3.30
CA LEU A 296 -5.87 0.05 2.75
C LEU A 296 -5.29 -0.70 1.55
N PHE A 297 -4.71 -0.01 0.58
CA PHE A 297 -3.94 -0.64 -0.48
C PHE A 297 -2.46 -0.28 -0.37
N TRP A 298 -1.56 -1.21 -0.69
CA TRP A 298 -0.17 -0.86 -0.92
C TRP A 298 0.24 -1.21 -2.34
N LEU A 299 1.27 -0.53 -2.85
CA LEU A 299 1.63 -0.58 -4.27
C LEU A 299 2.33 -1.87 -4.72
N GLY A 300 2.56 -2.84 -3.82
CA GLY A 300 3.35 -4.02 -4.13
C GLY A 300 4.85 -3.76 -4.10
N ASP A 301 5.59 -4.58 -4.83
CA ASP A 301 7.01 -4.82 -4.58
C ASP A 301 7.90 -3.97 -5.49
N GLN A 302 8.06 -2.68 -5.20
CA GLN A 302 9.03 -1.86 -5.93
C GLN A 302 10.47 -2.33 -5.70
N MET A 303 11.30 -2.23 -6.72
CA MET A 303 12.76 -2.32 -6.63
C MET A 303 13.32 -1.27 -5.67
N VAL A 304 14.43 -1.63 -5.01
CA VAL A 304 15.19 -0.71 -4.14
C VAL A 304 16.10 0.21 -4.97
N ASP A 305 15.52 0.95 -5.93
CA ASP A 305 16.25 1.86 -6.81
C ASP A 305 15.44 3.11 -7.24
N TRP A 306 16.03 3.86 -8.17
CA TRP A 306 15.51 5.13 -8.71
C TRP A 306 14.77 4.97 -10.05
N ASP A 307 14.47 3.74 -10.46
CA ASP A 307 13.93 3.44 -11.78
C ASP A 307 12.50 3.99 -11.99
N GLU A 308 12.18 4.31 -13.24
CA GLU A 308 10.86 4.82 -13.66
C GLU A 308 9.75 3.78 -13.57
N TYR A 309 10.06 2.53 -13.88
CA TYR A 309 9.09 1.47 -14.10
C TYR A 309 8.93 0.52 -12.92
N ASP A 310 9.91 0.45 -12.03
CA ASP A 310 9.83 -0.38 -10.82
C ASP A 310 10.48 0.24 -9.57
N GLY A 311 11.04 1.46 -9.65
CA GLY A 311 11.69 2.13 -8.51
C GLY A 311 10.80 3.14 -7.80
N ILE A 312 11.42 4.11 -7.10
CA ILE A 312 10.69 5.16 -6.37
C ILE A 312 9.73 5.99 -7.26
N LYS A 313 10.05 6.20 -8.54
CA LYS A 313 9.19 6.92 -9.50
C LYS A 313 7.90 6.15 -9.81
N SER A 314 8.01 4.84 -9.95
CA SER A 314 6.86 3.95 -10.16
C SER A 314 5.91 3.99 -8.96
N SER A 315 6.44 4.21 -7.74
CA SER A 315 5.62 4.36 -6.55
C SER A 315 4.70 5.58 -6.64
N VAL A 316 5.19 6.74 -7.11
CA VAL A 316 4.33 7.92 -7.31
C VAL A 316 3.28 7.65 -8.39
N THR A 317 3.69 7.02 -9.51
CA THR A 317 2.74 6.61 -10.57
C THR A 317 1.62 5.72 -10.00
N GLY A 318 1.96 4.75 -9.14
CA GLY A 318 1.02 3.86 -8.48
C GLY A 318 0.06 4.60 -7.53
N LEU A 319 0.56 5.54 -6.72
CA LEU A 319 -0.29 6.35 -5.83
C LEU A 319 -1.35 7.12 -6.64
N LEU A 320 -0.91 7.76 -7.73
CA LEU A 320 -1.75 8.62 -8.57
C LEU A 320 -2.79 7.83 -9.36
N THR A 321 -2.35 6.79 -10.07
CA THR A 321 -3.25 5.94 -10.88
C THR A 321 -4.20 5.13 -10.00
N GLY A 322 -3.73 4.63 -8.86
CA GLY A 322 -4.58 3.99 -7.85
C GLY A 322 -5.69 4.92 -7.35
N GLY A 323 -5.37 6.18 -7.10
CA GLY A 323 -6.36 7.18 -6.68
C GLY A 323 -7.44 7.42 -7.74
N ILE A 324 -7.07 7.52 -9.02
CA ILE A 324 -8.02 7.63 -10.14
C ILE A 324 -8.88 6.37 -10.28
N SER A 325 -8.31 5.21 -9.99
CA SER A 325 -8.99 3.91 -10.01
C SER A 325 -9.83 3.61 -8.76
N GLY A 326 -10.05 4.59 -7.87
CA GLY A 326 -10.91 4.45 -6.70
C GLY A 326 -10.23 3.89 -5.45
N TYR A 327 -8.93 3.56 -5.52
CA TYR A 327 -8.12 3.17 -4.35
C TYR A 327 -7.72 4.42 -3.57
N SER A 328 -8.68 5.02 -2.89
CA SER A 328 -8.55 6.33 -2.25
C SER A 328 -7.52 6.38 -1.11
N LEU A 329 -7.22 5.24 -0.50
CA LEU A 329 -6.24 5.05 0.56
C LEU A 329 -5.17 4.05 0.11
N ASN A 330 -4.10 4.56 -0.50
CA ASN A 330 -2.95 3.77 -0.91
C ASN A 330 -1.62 4.31 -0.36
N HIS A 331 -0.61 3.45 -0.24
CA HIS A 331 0.74 3.81 0.23
C HIS A 331 1.82 2.90 -0.36
N SER A 332 3.09 3.30 -0.24
CA SER A 332 4.25 2.52 -0.70
C SER A 332 5.08 2.00 0.48
N ASP A 333 5.91 0.98 0.23
CA ASP A 333 6.96 0.60 1.19
C ASP A 333 8.02 1.69 1.23
N ILE A 334 8.23 2.32 2.40
CA ILE A 334 9.34 3.27 2.56
C ILE A 334 10.66 2.54 2.29
N GLY A 335 11.32 2.94 1.20
CA GLY A 335 12.59 2.38 0.72
C GLY A 335 12.44 1.26 -0.32
N GLY A 336 11.22 0.90 -0.74
CA GLY A 336 10.99 -0.21 -1.67
C GLY A 336 11.16 -1.58 -1.01
N TYR A 337 11.09 -2.65 -1.79
CA TYR A 337 11.09 -4.03 -1.30
C TYR A 337 12.12 -4.92 -1.99
N THR A 338 12.13 -4.94 -3.33
CA THR A 338 12.81 -5.96 -4.12
C THR A 338 14.30 -5.68 -4.24
N THR A 339 15.11 -6.48 -3.54
CA THR A 339 16.56 -6.53 -3.62
C THR A 339 16.98 -7.70 -4.49
N ILE A 340 17.79 -7.42 -5.51
CA ILE A 340 18.28 -8.42 -6.45
C ILE A 340 19.80 -8.34 -6.50
N ASN A 341 20.45 -9.48 -6.28
CA ASN A 341 21.86 -9.65 -6.63
C ASN A 341 21.92 -10.38 -7.96
N ASN A 342 22.52 -9.76 -8.96
CA ASN A 342 22.71 -10.39 -10.27
C ASN A 342 24.14 -10.15 -10.77
N PRO A 343 24.63 -10.93 -11.75
CA PRO A 343 26.02 -10.83 -12.21
C PRO A 343 26.44 -9.46 -12.77
N ILE A 344 25.50 -8.55 -13.05
CA ILE A 344 25.74 -7.26 -13.72
C ILE A 344 25.69 -6.10 -12.72
N LYS A 345 24.68 -6.08 -11.83
CA LYS A 345 24.45 -5.01 -10.88
C LYS A 345 23.65 -5.52 -9.68
N ASP A 346 24.16 -5.27 -8.49
CA ASP A 346 23.41 -5.46 -7.26
C ASP A 346 22.49 -4.26 -7.02
N TYR A 347 21.24 -4.55 -6.67
CA TYR A 347 20.24 -3.55 -6.31
C TYR A 347 20.00 -3.61 -4.81
N HIS A 348 20.71 -2.75 -4.09
CA HIS A 348 20.62 -2.59 -2.64
C HIS A 348 20.12 -1.20 -2.29
N ARG A 349 19.26 -1.11 -1.28
CA ARG A 349 18.73 0.15 -0.80
C ARG A 349 19.84 0.97 -0.15
N SER A 350 20.18 2.10 -0.77
CA SER A 350 21.10 3.07 -0.20
C SER A 350 20.44 3.89 0.91
N LYS A 351 21.26 4.55 1.74
CA LYS A 351 20.78 5.52 2.73
C LYS A 351 19.98 6.64 2.10
N GLU A 352 20.51 7.25 1.04
CA GLU A 352 19.84 8.35 0.33
C GLU A 352 18.47 7.92 -0.22
N LEU A 353 18.39 6.76 -0.87
CA LEU A 353 17.12 6.25 -1.39
C LEU A 353 16.09 6.07 -0.27
N LEU A 354 16.51 5.52 0.87
CA LEU A 354 15.63 5.38 2.04
C LEU A 354 15.16 6.75 2.55
N GLU A 355 16.06 7.73 2.67
CA GLU A 355 15.74 9.09 3.13
C GLU A 355 14.78 9.81 2.18
N ARG A 356 14.98 9.72 0.86
CA ARG A 356 14.05 10.30 -0.13
C ARG A 356 12.68 9.62 -0.11
N TRP A 357 12.63 8.32 0.14
CA TRP A 357 11.35 7.61 0.24
C TRP A 357 10.62 7.87 1.57
N ILE A 358 11.37 8.16 2.64
CA ILE A 358 10.85 8.70 3.91
C ILE A 358 10.19 10.07 3.66
N GLU A 359 10.89 10.98 2.97
CA GLU A 359 10.35 12.30 2.61
C GLU A 359 9.04 12.18 1.83
N LEU A 360 9.03 11.34 0.80
CA LEU A 360 7.86 11.08 -0.04
C LEU A 360 6.66 10.60 0.79
N ASN A 361 6.83 9.52 1.57
CA ASN A 361 5.69 8.90 2.27
C ASN A 361 5.17 9.75 3.44
N ALA A 362 5.94 10.69 3.98
CA ALA A 362 5.46 11.61 5.03
C ALA A 362 4.24 12.43 4.57
N PHE A 363 4.09 12.61 3.25
CA PHE A 363 2.97 13.33 2.62
C PHE A 363 1.97 12.39 1.91
N THR A 364 1.82 11.16 2.37
CA THR A 364 0.85 10.18 1.83
C THR A 364 -0.20 9.76 2.86
N ALA A 365 -1.02 8.74 2.55
CA ALA A 365 -2.07 8.25 3.42
C ALA A 365 -1.55 7.42 4.61
N VAL A 366 -0.45 6.69 4.45
CA VAL A 366 0.12 5.80 5.48
C VAL A 366 1.65 5.86 5.40
N PHE A 367 2.29 5.96 6.57
CA PHE A 367 3.75 6.01 6.70
C PHE A 367 4.26 4.68 7.26
N ARG A 368 4.58 3.73 6.37
CA ARG A 368 4.97 2.35 6.73
C ARG A 368 6.31 1.97 6.13
N THR A 369 7.19 1.37 6.94
CA THR A 369 8.48 0.83 6.49
C THR A 369 8.38 -0.64 6.09
N HIS A 370 9.41 -1.13 5.41
CA HIS A 370 9.62 -2.56 5.16
C HIS A 370 11.12 -2.87 5.05
N GLU A 371 11.56 -3.97 5.64
CA GLU A 371 12.97 -4.40 5.53
C GLU A 371 13.39 -4.91 4.13
N GLY A 372 12.43 -5.21 3.23
CA GLY A 372 12.66 -5.90 1.96
C GLY A 372 12.81 -7.41 2.08
N ASN A 373 13.07 -8.07 0.94
CA ASN A 373 13.31 -9.52 0.83
C ASN A 373 14.71 -9.95 1.33
N ARG A 374 15.67 -9.01 1.44
CA ARG A 374 17.04 -9.24 1.94
C ARG A 374 17.45 -8.20 2.99
N PRO A 375 16.90 -8.26 4.21
CA PRO A 375 17.08 -7.21 5.22
C PRO A 375 18.54 -6.86 5.54
N ASP A 376 19.41 -7.86 5.57
CA ASP A 376 20.82 -7.73 5.98
C ASP A 376 21.70 -7.04 4.93
N GLU A 377 21.22 -6.91 3.69
CA GLU A 377 21.93 -6.28 2.56
C GLU A 377 21.46 -4.85 2.27
N ASN A 378 20.44 -4.36 2.98
CA ASN A 378 19.82 -3.08 2.71
C ASN A 378 19.97 -2.11 3.89
N HIS A 379 20.06 -0.82 3.60
CA HIS A 379 19.96 0.20 4.64
C HIS A 379 18.54 0.22 5.24
N GLN A 380 18.43 0.31 6.56
CA GLN A 380 17.19 0.30 7.33
C GLN A 380 17.11 1.56 8.18
N ILE A 381 15.91 1.89 8.66
CA ILE A 381 15.71 3.07 9.50
C ILE A 381 16.55 3.06 10.80
N TYR A 382 17.00 1.89 11.24
CA TYR A 382 17.81 1.68 12.44
C TYR A 382 19.24 1.23 12.11
N SER A 383 19.68 1.34 10.84
CA SER A 383 21.05 0.97 10.44
C SER A 383 22.11 1.89 11.06
N ASP A 384 21.78 3.17 11.25
CA ASP A 384 22.61 4.14 11.96
C ASP A 384 21.77 5.19 12.69
N ALA A 385 22.40 5.93 13.60
CA ALA A 385 21.73 6.92 14.45
C ALA A 385 21.20 8.14 13.66
N GLU A 386 21.84 8.50 12.56
CA GLU A 386 21.44 9.64 11.73
C GLU A 386 20.15 9.32 10.97
N THR A 387 20.06 8.13 10.37
CA THR A 387 18.89 7.63 9.67
C THR A 387 17.72 7.42 10.63
N LEU A 388 17.98 6.94 11.84
CA LEU A 388 16.96 6.81 12.88
C LEU A 388 16.40 8.18 13.30
N ALA A 389 17.27 9.18 13.49
CA ALA A 389 16.86 10.54 13.80
C ALA A 389 16.10 11.19 12.64
N PHE A 390 16.55 10.96 11.40
CA PHE A 390 15.88 11.42 10.18
C PHE A 390 14.47 10.83 10.06
N PHE A 391 14.34 9.52 10.24
CA PHE A 391 13.05 8.84 10.26
C PHE A 391 12.14 9.38 11.37
N SER A 392 12.64 9.55 12.59
CA SER A 392 11.87 10.15 13.70
C SER A 392 11.36 11.56 13.35
N ARG A 393 12.24 12.40 12.78
CA ARG A 393 11.87 13.75 12.33
C ARG A 393 10.70 13.70 11.35
N PHE A 394 10.74 12.83 10.35
CA PHE A 394 9.65 12.71 9.36
C PHE A 394 8.41 11.98 9.88
N ALA A 395 8.53 11.07 10.85
CA ALA A 395 7.38 10.53 11.57
C ALA A 395 6.62 11.63 12.33
N ARG A 396 7.34 12.63 12.88
CA ARG A 396 6.73 13.82 13.49
C ARG A 396 6.09 14.74 12.44
N VAL A 397 6.75 14.98 11.30
CA VAL A 397 6.14 15.70 10.15
C VAL A 397 4.84 15.02 9.69
N TYR A 398 4.87 13.70 9.51
CA TYR A 398 3.71 12.89 9.14
C TYR A 398 2.56 13.01 10.16
N THR A 399 2.90 12.99 11.46
CA THR A 399 1.93 13.11 12.57
C THR A 399 1.39 14.53 12.71
N ALA A 400 2.18 15.54 12.33
CA ALA A 400 1.73 16.92 12.31
C ALA A 400 0.61 17.19 11.29
N LEU A 401 0.49 16.36 10.25
CA LEU A 401 -0.62 16.35 9.28
C LEU A 401 -1.83 15.49 9.70
N ALA A 402 -1.82 14.83 10.87
CA ALA A 402 -2.81 13.83 11.23
C ALA A 402 -4.27 14.31 11.10
N ASP A 403 -4.59 15.52 11.57
CA ASP A 403 -5.96 16.05 11.52
C ASP A 403 -6.41 16.38 10.09
N TYR A 404 -5.50 16.95 9.29
CA TYR A 404 -5.76 17.20 7.87
C TYR A 404 -5.96 15.89 7.12
N ARG A 405 -5.08 14.90 7.33
CA ARG A 405 -5.18 13.57 6.74
C ARG A 405 -6.48 12.87 7.16
N ARG A 406 -6.91 13.00 8.41
CA ARG A 406 -8.20 12.49 8.90
C ARG A 406 -9.37 13.08 8.11
N ASN A 407 -9.35 14.37 7.81
CA ASN A 407 -10.37 14.98 6.95
C ASN A 407 -10.34 14.43 5.52
N LEU A 408 -9.16 14.20 4.95
CA LEU A 408 -9.04 13.58 3.63
C LEU A 408 -9.57 12.14 3.61
N VAL A 409 -9.26 11.35 4.64
CA VAL A 409 -9.78 9.98 4.81
C VAL A 409 -11.31 9.99 4.98
N GLU A 410 -11.87 11.00 5.65
CA GLU A 410 -13.31 11.19 5.75
C GLU A 410 -13.94 11.42 4.37
N ARG A 411 -13.32 12.27 3.54
CA ARG A 411 -13.76 12.52 2.17
C ARG A 411 -13.62 11.28 1.28
N ALA A 412 -12.57 10.51 1.46
CA ALA A 412 -12.41 9.21 0.81
C ALA A 412 -13.58 8.27 1.14
N ALA A 413 -13.94 8.16 2.42
CA ALA A 413 -15.05 7.30 2.84
C ALA A 413 -16.43 7.79 2.37
N LEU A 414 -16.65 9.10 2.36
CA LEU A 414 -17.94 9.68 1.99
C LEU A 414 -18.13 9.83 0.48
N ARG A 415 -17.05 10.12 -0.27
CA ARG A 415 -17.10 10.57 -1.66
C ARG A 415 -16.14 9.84 -2.60
N GLY A 416 -15.32 8.91 -2.09
CA GLY A 416 -14.32 8.20 -2.89
C GLY A 416 -13.13 9.06 -3.31
N GLU A 417 -13.00 10.29 -2.81
CA GLU A 417 -11.92 11.18 -3.20
C GLU A 417 -10.57 10.64 -2.68
N PRO A 418 -9.55 10.48 -3.53
CA PRO A 418 -8.27 9.94 -3.09
C PRO A 418 -7.52 10.94 -2.20
N VAL A 419 -6.72 10.41 -1.26
CA VAL A 419 -5.89 11.22 -0.35
C VAL A 419 -4.72 11.83 -1.10
N VAL A 420 -3.99 11.00 -1.85
CA VAL A 420 -2.94 11.43 -2.79
C VAL A 420 -3.58 11.60 -4.17
N ARG A 421 -3.36 12.74 -4.81
CA ARG A 421 -4.12 13.18 -5.97
C ARG A 421 -3.21 13.59 -7.11
N HIS A 422 -3.57 13.17 -8.31
CA HIS A 422 -2.99 13.77 -9.50
C HIS A 422 -3.51 15.21 -9.60
N LEU A 423 -2.66 16.14 -10.04
CA LEU A 423 -3.05 17.54 -10.21
C LEU A 423 -4.25 17.73 -11.15
N PHE A 424 -4.45 16.82 -12.12
CA PHE A 424 -5.60 16.80 -13.03
C PHE A 424 -6.94 16.83 -12.30
N LEU A 425 -7.01 16.26 -11.09
CA LEU A 425 -8.23 16.26 -10.29
C LEU A 425 -8.66 17.65 -9.80
N HIS A 426 -7.76 18.64 -9.87
CA HIS A 426 -8.00 20.02 -9.45
C HIS A 426 -7.84 21.04 -10.58
N TYR A 427 -7.04 20.72 -11.59
CA TYR A 427 -6.73 21.61 -12.72
C TYR A 427 -6.91 20.86 -14.05
N PRO A 428 -8.12 20.37 -14.37
CA PRO A 428 -8.33 19.51 -15.53
C PRO A 428 -8.09 20.22 -16.86
N ASP A 429 -8.23 21.54 -16.92
CA ASP A 429 -8.09 22.33 -18.15
C ASP A 429 -6.63 22.74 -18.46
N ASP A 430 -5.71 22.49 -17.53
CA ASP A 430 -4.30 22.85 -17.67
C ASP A 430 -3.54 21.74 -18.42
N PRO A 431 -3.02 22.01 -19.65
CA PRO A 431 -2.34 21.00 -20.45
C PRO A 431 -1.01 20.54 -19.84
N GLU A 432 -0.30 21.41 -19.11
CA GLU A 432 0.95 21.04 -18.43
C GLU A 432 0.65 20.06 -17.29
N VAL A 433 -0.46 20.26 -16.58
CA VAL A 433 -0.93 19.34 -15.54
C VAL A 433 -1.24 17.95 -16.10
N ARG A 434 -1.81 17.85 -17.32
CA ARG A 434 -2.13 16.57 -17.95
C ARG A 434 -0.87 15.78 -18.37
N ALA A 435 0.25 16.46 -18.58
CA ALA A 435 1.52 15.83 -18.99
C ALA A 435 2.36 15.31 -17.81
N ILE A 436 2.04 15.71 -16.57
CA ILE A 436 2.70 15.23 -15.36
C ILE A 436 2.39 13.74 -15.17
N ARG A 437 3.41 12.95 -14.83
CA ARG A 437 3.30 11.53 -14.57
C ARG A 437 3.60 11.25 -13.11
N TYR A 438 4.87 11.23 -12.73
CA TYR A 438 5.33 10.93 -11.36
C TYR A 438 6.07 12.09 -10.72
N GLU A 439 6.30 13.18 -11.46
CA GLU A 439 7.18 14.28 -11.05
C GLU A 439 6.63 15.05 -9.84
N GLN A 440 5.31 15.06 -9.65
CA GLN A 440 4.66 15.74 -8.54
C GLN A 440 3.22 15.25 -8.30
N PHE A 441 2.73 15.44 -7.07
CA PHE A 441 1.39 15.09 -6.66
C PHE A 441 0.80 16.12 -5.69
N MET A 442 -0.50 16.00 -5.45
CA MET A 442 -1.22 16.79 -4.45
C MET A 442 -1.60 15.91 -3.25
N LEU A 443 -1.46 16.41 -2.02
CA LEU A 443 -2.07 15.80 -0.83
C LEU A 443 -3.35 16.57 -0.49
N GLY A 444 -4.48 15.97 -0.83
CA GLY A 444 -5.76 16.68 -0.82
C GLY A 444 -5.75 17.91 -1.77
N PRO A 445 -6.59 18.92 -1.54
CA PRO A 445 -6.65 20.12 -2.38
C PRO A 445 -5.61 21.21 -2.03
N ASP A 446 -4.89 21.07 -0.91
CA ASP A 446 -4.14 22.16 -0.29
C ASP A 446 -2.62 22.10 -0.48
N PHE A 447 -2.04 20.90 -0.58
CA PHE A 447 -0.58 20.70 -0.61
C PHE A 447 -0.13 20.12 -1.94
N LEU A 448 0.96 20.64 -2.49
CA LEU A 448 1.65 20.16 -3.68
C LEU A 448 3.04 19.67 -3.28
N ILE A 449 3.40 18.46 -3.70
CA ILE A 449 4.67 17.81 -3.38
C ILE A 449 5.37 17.45 -4.68
N ALA A 450 6.63 17.87 -4.84
CA ALA A 450 7.52 17.45 -5.90
C ALA A 450 8.71 16.68 -5.25
N PRO A 451 8.62 15.35 -5.14
CA PRO A 451 9.67 14.57 -4.50
C PRO A 451 10.97 14.60 -5.32
N VAL A 452 12.12 14.46 -4.65
CA VAL A 452 13.38 14.16 -5.33
C VAL A 452 13.37 12.68 -5.70
N LEU A 453 13.48 12.39 -7.00
CA LEU A 453 13.34 11.03 -7.55
C LEU A 453 14.59 10.56 -8.31
N ASP A 454 15.69 11.30 -8.23
CA ASP A 454 16.96 10.96 -8.86
C ASP A 454 18.09 11.02 -7.84
N GLU A 455 19.02 10.08 -7.93
CA GLU A 455 20.17 9.96 -7.02
C GLU A 455 21.07 11.20 -7.09
N GLY A 456 21.49 11.71 -5.93
CA GLY A 456 22.38 12.85 -5.79
C GLY A 456 21.75 14.21 -6.09
N ALA A 457 20.47 14.26 -6.44
CA ALA A 457 19.79 15.53 -6.71
C ALA A 457 19.46 16.28 -5.41
N ASP A 458 19.68 17.59 -5.42
CA ASP A 458 19.42 18.51 -4.30
C ASP A 458 18.53 19.70 -4.71
N GLU A 459 17.97 19.66 -5.92
CA GLU A 459 16.96 20.58 -6.43
C GLU A 459 15.93 19.82 -7.28
N VAL A 460 14.73 20.38 -7.40
CA VAL A 460 13.69 19.83 -8.28
C VAL A 460 13.07 20.93 -9.13
N ARG A 461 12.74 20.56 -10.37
CA ARG A 461 11.89 21.38 -11.23
C ARG A 461 10.43 21.02 -10.96
N VAL A 462 9.65 22.00 -10.52
CA VAL A 462 8.23 21.82 -10.16
C VAL A 462 7.35 22.75 -11.00
N TYR A 463 6.21 22.23 -11.45
CA TYR A 463 5.15 23.03 -12.05
C TYR A 463 4.16 23.46 -10.96
N LEU A 464 3.98 24.76 -10.77
CA LEU A 464 2.94 25.30 -9.90
C LEU A 464 1.76 25.74 -10.75
N PRO A 465 0.57 25.12 -10.64
CA PRO A 465 -0.64 25.61 -11.29
C PRO A 465 -0.98 27.03 -10.85
N ALA A 466 -1.85 27.71 -11.61
CA ALA A 466 -2.32 29.06 -11.29
C ALA A 466 -2.79 29.16 -9.83
N GLY A 467 -2.30 30.18 -9.14
CA GLY A 467 -2.47 30.38 -7.71
C GLY A 467 -1.17 30.83 -7.03
N GLU A 468 -1.29 31.21 -5.77
CA GLU A 468 -0.15 31.53 -4.92
C GLU A 468 0.17 30.36 -4.00
N TRP A 469 1.45 29.98 -3.97
CA TRP A 469 1.95 28.82 -3.26
C TRP A 469 3.05 29.22 -2.29
N ILE A 470 3.05 28.68 -1.09
CA ILE A 470 4.07 28.91 -0.06
C ILE A 470 4.94 27.67 0.06
N HIS A 471 6.24 27.83 -0.14
CA HIS A 471 7.22 26.78 0.12
C HIS A 471 7.26 26.47 1.62
N LEU A 472 7.03 25.22 2.01
CA LEU A 472 6.80 24.81 3.39
C LEU A 472 7.96 25.21 4.32
N TRP A 473 9.19 24.93 3.88
CA TRP A 473 10.39 25.05 4.71
C TRP A 473 10.84 26.51 4.83
N SER A 474 11.02 27.21 3.71
CA SER A 474 11.49 28.60 3.73
C SER A 474 10.38 29.62 4.04
N GLY A 475 9.13 29.30 3.73
CA GLY A 475 8.01 30.25 3.78
C GLY A 475 7.96 31.20 2.56
N ASP A 476 8.82 30.99 1.57
CA ASP A 476 8.84 31.81 0.35
C ASP A 476 7.56 31.62 -0.46
N ARG A 477 7.13 32.73 -1.08
CA ARG A 477 5.93 32.76 -1.92
C ARG A 477 6.31 32.60 -3.39
N HIS A 478 5.64 31.67 -4.06
CA HIS A 478 5.78 31.35 -5.47
C HIS A 478 4.40 31.31 -6.15
N GLY A 479 4.39 30.95 -7.44
CA GLY A 479 3.18 30.93 -8.27
C GLY A 479 2.82 32.28 -8.90
N ASP A 480 1.69 32.30 -9.58
CA ASP A 480 1.06 33.47 -10.20
C ASP A 480 -0.45 33.21 -10.23
N ALA A 481 -1.27 34.20 -9.88
CA ALA A 481 -2.73 34.01 -9.78
C ALA A 481 -3.41 33.72 -11.14
N SER A 482 -2.78 34.09 -12.25
CA SER A 482 -3.37 34.07 -13.59
C SER A 482 -2.87 32.92 -14.48
N ALA A 483 -1.71 32.34 -14.18
CA ALA A 483 -1.13 31.26 -14.98
C ALA A 483 -0.26 30.32 -14.14
N GLY A 484 -0.21 29.04 -14.54
CA GLY A 484 0.76 28.12 -13.97
C GLY A 484 2.18 28.37 -14.51
N LYS A 485 3.19 27.98 -13.75
CA LYS A 485 4.60 28.19 -14.11
C LYS A 485 5.53 27.12 -13.56
N TYR A 486 6.58 26.82 -14.31
CA TYR A 486 7.71 26.06 -13.80
C TYR A 486 8.63 26.93 -12.96
N ILE A 487 9.11 26.36 -11.86
CA ILE A 487 10.22 26.90 -11.07
C ILE A 487 11.19 25.77 -10.74
N THR A 488 12.43 26.12 -10.41
CA THR A 488 13.40 25.21 -9.79
C THR A 488 13.60 25.66 -8.35
N VAL A 489 13.55 24.72 -7.42
CA VAL A 489 13.76 24.99 -5.99
C VAL A 489 14.76 24.01 -5.40
N ALA A 490 15.53 24.48 -4.42
CA ALA A 490 16.38 23.61 -3.62
C ALA A 490 15.50 22.60 -2.85
N ALA A 491 15.91 21.34 -2.87
CA ALA A 491 15.31 20.22 -2.18
C ALA A 491 16.41 19.32 -1.55
N PRO A 492 17.29 19.88 -0.69
CA PRO A 492 18.29 19.07 0.00
C PRO A 492 17.61 18.02 0.88
N ILE A 493 18.32 16.94 1.21
CA ILE A 493 17.82 15.91 2.13
C ILE A 493 17.37 16.59 3.44
N GLY A 494 16.15 16.28 3.85
CA GLY A 494 15.44 16.85 4.97
C GLY A 494 14.50 18.00 4.64
N GLN A 495 14.49 18.51 3.41
CA GLN A 495 13.63 19.62 2.98
C GLN A 495 13.08 19.36 1.56
N PRO A 496 12.28 18.29 1.35
CA PRO A 496 11.71 17.97 0.04
C PRO A 496 10.85 19.13 -0.47
N ALA A 497 10.72 19.33 -1.79
CA ALA A 497 9.93 20.44 -2.29
C ALA A 497 8.43 20.24 -2.01
N VAL A 498 7.94 20.97 -1.01
CA VAL A 498 6.55 20.91 -0.54
C VAL A 498 6.01 22.32 -0.50
N PHE A 499 4.83 22.50 -1.08
CA PHE A 499 4.13 23.76 -1.14
C PHE A 499 2.71 23.59 -0.59
N TYR A 500 2.16 24.66 -0.02
CA TYR A 500 0.75 24.75 0.28
C TYR A 500 0.16 26.04 -0.31
N LYS A 501 -1.12 26.03 -0.68
CA LYS A 501 -1.79 27.23 -1.19
C LYS A 501 -1.77 28.34 -0.15
N ALA A 502 -1.50 29.58 -0.57
CA ALA A 502 -1.34 30.70 0.37
C ALA A 502 -2.60 30.99 1.22
N ASP A 503 -3.78 30.69 0.69
CA ASP A 503 -5.09 30.81 1.36
C ASP A 503 -5.48 29.55 2.15
N SER A 504 -4.66 28.51 2.16
CA SER A 504 -4.92 27.28 2.89
C SER A 504 -4.69 27.44 4.40
N ASN A 505 -5.80 27.46 5.15
CA ASN A 505 -5.75 27.39 6.61
C ASN A 505 -5.06 26.10 7.12
N ALA A 506 -5.21 24.98 6.40
CA ALA A 506 -4.55 23.73 6.74
C ALA A 506 -3.02 23.85 6.58
N GLY A 507 -2.56 24.44 5.48
CA GLY A 507 -1.15 24.71 5.23
C GLY A 507 -0.51 25.65 6.27
N GLN A 508 -1.19 26.74 6.61
CA GLN A 508 -0.72 27.68 7.64
C GLN A 508 -0.58 27.00 9.01
N LYS A 509 -1.64 26.32 9.48
CA LYS A 509 -1.62 25.59 10.76
C LYS A 509 -0.56 24.50 10.80
N PHE A 510 -0.36 23.79 9.69
CA PHE A 510 0.67 22.76 9.60
C PHE A 510 2.06 23.37 9.75
N ARG A 511 2.37 24.46 9.03
CA ARG A 511 3.66 25.14 9.15
C ARG A 511 3.88 25.72 10.56
N GLU A 512 2.86 26.31 11.18
CA GLU A 512 2.91 26.77 12.58
C GLU A 512 3.22 25.61 13.54
N ARG A 513 2.59 24.45 13.33
CA ARG A 513 2.87 23.24 14.12
C ARG A 513 4.32 22.80 13.94
N LEU A 514 4.81 22.69 12.71
CA LEU A 514 6.22 22.35 12.44
C LEU A 514 7.18 23.33 13.14
N ALA A 515 6.88 24.64 13.12
CA ALA A 515 7.68 25.65 13.81
C ALA A 515 7.69 25.43 15.34
N SER A 516 6.52 25.20 15.95
CA SER A 516 6.39 24.93 17.39
C SER A 516 7.11 23.65 17.83
N GLU A 517 7.25 22.71 16.90
CA GLU A 517 7.89 21.42 17.08
C GLU A 517 9.41 21.44 16.74
N GLY A 518 9.95 22.58 16.31
CA GLY A 518 11.35 22.71 15.90
C GLY A 518 11.72 21.89 14.67
N LEU A 519 10.77 21.67 13.76
CA LEU A 519 10.93 20.87 12.54
C LEU A 519 11.22 21.70 11.29
N LEU A 520 11.03 23.02 11.37
CA LEU A 520 11.46 23.97 10.34
C LEU A 520 12.96 24.34 10.52
N PRO A 521 13.66 24.69 9.43
CA PRO A 521 15.07 25.12 9.47
C PRO A 521 15.34 26.38 10.29
#